data_AF-A0A1V4LRS0-F1
#
_entry.id   AF-A0A1V4LRS0-F1
#
_cell.length_a   1.000
_cell.length_b   1.000
_cell.length_c   1.000
_cell.angle_alpha   90.00
_cell.angle_beta   90.00
_cell.angle_gamma   90.00
#
_symmetry.space_group_name_H-M   'P 1'
#
loop_
_entity.id
_entity.type
_entity.pdbx_description
1 polymer ?
#
loop_
_entity_poly.entity_id
_entity_poly.type
_entity_poly.pdbx_seq_one_letter_code
_entity_poly.pdbx_strand_id
1 'polypeptide(L)'
;MAFCLSIQSLWEQQIRRYLIVLVQTLGMEGVSVAKLEKISWGKDFDRLFLKVRGLSLSGFSSYKLLGLLHMLGNACRHGDGPSSRELSAVHSYLWPEWAREAASIQHLQIPPELLASFVDAIVLFWMDMDILGLESLVNKQPTVSAEVERLQALRIPLLANITRSAWK
;
A
#
# COMPACT_ATOMS: atom_id res chain seq x y z
N MET A 1 -16.16 -4.53 6.57
CA MET A 1 -14.95 -5.35 6.86
C MET A 1 -14.52 -6.23 5.69
N ALA A 2 -15.39 -7.08 5.13
CA ALA A 2 -15.02 -8.01 4.05
C ALA A 2 -14.26 -7.36 2.88
N PHE A 3 -14.77 -6.25 2.32
CA PHE A 3 -14.09 -5.51 1.26
C PHE A 3 -12.69 -5.03 1.64
N CYS A 4 -12.51 -4.48 2.85
CA CYS A 4 -11.20 -4.03 3.31
C CYS A 4 -10.20 -5.19 3.39
N LEU A 5 -10.62 -6.34 3.92
CA LEU A 5 -9.78 -7.54 3.99
C LEU A 5 -9.43 -8.07 2.60
N SER A 6 -10.37 -8.05 1.65
CA SER A 6 -10.12 -8.44 0.26
C SER A 6 -9.12 -7.51 -0.42
N ILE A 7 -9.28 -6.19 -0.28
CA ILE A 7 -8.36 -5.20 -0.85
C ILE A 7 -6.96 -5.35 -0.25
N GLN A 8 -6.86 -5.47 1.08
CA GLN A 8 -5.58 -5.66 1.78
C GLN A 8 -4.90 -6.97 1.36
N SER A 9 -5.65 -8.07 1.25
CA SER A 9 -5.11 -9.36 0.84
C SER A 9 -4.61 -9.33 -0.61
N LEU A 10 -5.35 -8.71 -1.52
CA LEU A 10 -4.92 -8.56 -2.92
C LEU A 10 -3.63 -7.76 -3.03
N TRP A 11 -3.58 -6.61 -2.34
CA TRP A 11 -2.39 -5.78 -2.30
C TRP A 11 -1.16 -6.54 -1.79
N GLU A 12 -1.28 -7.21 -0.63
CA GLU A 12 -0.17 -7.98 -0.05
C GLU A 12 0.33 -9.09 -0.97
N GLN A 13 -0.59 -9.80 -1.62
CA GLN A 13 -0.23 -10.86 -2.56
C GLN A 13 0.51 -10.29 -3.78
N GLN A 14 0.02 -9.19 -4.36
CA GLN A 14 0.65 -8.55 -5.52
C GLN A 14 2.08 -8.10 -5.22
N ILE A 15 2.27 -7.31 -4.15
CA ILE A 15 3.59 -6.76 -3.84
C ILE A 15 4.58 -7.85 -3.43
N ARG A 16 4.16 -8.85 -2.65
CA ARG A 16 5.03 -9.97 -2.28
C ARG A 16 5.41 -10.80 -3.49
N ARG A 17 4.45 -11.15 -4.35
CA ARG A 17 4.72 -11.91 -5.58
C ARG A 17 5.70 -11.16 -6.49
N TYR A 18 5.52 -9.85 -6.64
CA TYR A 18 6.43 -9.01 -7.40
C TYR A 18 7.88 -9.08 -6.87
N LEU A 19 8.06 -8.91 -5.56
CA LEU A 19 9.39 -8.98 -4.94
C LEU A 19 10.00 -10.38 -5.02
N ILE A 20 9.21 -11.45 -4.87
CA ILE A 20 9.66 -12.83 -4.99
C ILE A 20 10.20 -13.09 -6.39
N VAL A 21 9.46 -12.70 -7.42
CA VAL A 21 9.90 -12.85 -8.82
C VAL A 21 11.22 -12.12 -9.04
N LEU A 22 11.36 -10.88 -8.57
CA LEU A 22 12.60 -10.12 -8.72
C LEU A 22 13.80 -10.79 -8.02
N VAL A 23 13.63 -11.25 -6.79
CA VAL A 23 14.70 -11.94 -6.05
C VAL A 23 15.12 -13.22 -6.76
N GLN A 24 14.16 -13.99 -7.28
CA GLN A 24 14.44 -15.22 -8.03
C GLN A 24 15.12 -14.94 -9.37
N THR A 25 14.70 -13.91 -10.11
CA THR A 25 15.26 -13.57 -11.41
C THR A 25 16.66 -12.95 -11.31
N LEU A 26 16.91 -12.11 -10.30
CA LEU A 26 18.19 -11.39 -10.15
C LEU A 26 19.22 -12.14 -9.29
N GLY A 27 18.84 -13.23 -8.63
CA GLY A 27 19.76 -14.03 -7.80
C GLY A 27 20.27 -13.27 -6.57
N MET A 28 19.40 -12.52 -5.88
CA MET A 28 19.83 -11.63 -4.79
C MET A 28 20.29 -12.38 -3.53
N GLU A 29 21.56 -12.21 -3.16
CA GLU A 29 22.11 -12.82 -1.96
C GLU A 29 21.52 -12.23 -0.65
N GLY A 30 21.28 -13.12 0.32
CA GLY A 30 20.79 -12.76 1.65
C GLY A 30 19.33 -12.27 1.69
N VAL A 31 18.52 -12.58 0.67
CA VAL A 31 17.05 -12.45 0.72
C VAL A 31 16.45 -13.79 0.32
N SER A 32 15.76 -14.46 1.24
CA SER A 32 15.06 -15.71 0.94
C SER A 32 13.58 -15.45 0.62
N VAL A 33 13.02 -16.28 -0.26
CA VAL A 33 11.57 -16.28 -0.58
C VAL A 33 10.74 -16.48 0.69
N ALA A 34 11.16 -17.41 1.56
CA ALA A 34 10.48 -17.65 2.84
C ALA A 34 10.42 -16.40 3.74
N LYS A 35 11.45 -15.53 3.68
CA LYS A 35 11.43 -14.25 4.40
C LYS A 35 10.41 -13.29 3.78
N LEU A 36 10.36 -13.20 2.45
CA LEU A 36 9.39 -12.36 1.73
C LEU A 36 7.94 -12.75 1.97
N GLU A 37 7.64 -14.03 2.16
CA GLU A 37 6.29 -14.51 2.44
C GLU A 37 5.81 -14.13 3.85
N LYS A 38 6.71 -14.14 4.84
CA LYS A 38 6.35 -14.06 6.26
C LYS A 38 6.62 -12.70 6.91
N ILE A 39 7.42 -11.85 6.29
CA ILE A 39 7.81 -10.57 6.88
C ILE A 39 6.59 -9.70 7.17
N SER A 40 6.55 -9.10 8.35
CA SER A 40 5.50 -8.18 8.78
C SER A 40 5.58 -6.87 8.00
N TRP A 41 4.42 -6.25 7.78
CA TRP A 41 4.35 -4.90 7.21
C TRP A 41 5.01 -3.87 8.14
N GLY A 42 5.44 -2.75 7.57
CA GLY A 42 6.12 -1.67 8.29
C GLY A 42 7.63 -1.70 8.08
N LYS A 43 8.41 -1.29 9.08
CA LYS A 43 9.86 -1.02 8.95
C LYS A 43 10.65 -2.17 8.34
N ASP A 44 10.31 -3.42 8.67
CA ASP A 44 11.03 -4.58 8.15
C ASP A 44 10.69 -4.86 6.68
N PHE A 45 9.42 -4.71 6.28
CA PHE A 45 9.02 -4.75 4.88
C PHE A 45 9.65 -3.58 4.08
N ASP A 46 9.65 -2.37 4.63
CA ASP A 46 10.26 -1.20 3.97
C ASP A 46 11.75 -1.40 3.70
N ARG A 47 12.51 -1.91 4.70
CA ARG A 47 13.93 -2.24 4.53
C ARG A 47 14.13 -3.31 3.46
N LEU A 48 13.26 -4.31 3.43
CA LEU A 48 13.34 -5.37 2.44
C LEU A 48 13.03 -4.85 1.03
N PHE A 49 12.00 -4.03 0.89
CA PHE A 49 11.65 -3.38 -0.37
C PHE A 49 12.81 -2.51 -0.86
N LEU A 50 13.42 -1.70 0.02
CA LEU A 50 14.61 -0.91 -0.31
C LEU A 50 15.77 -1.79 -0.75
N LYS A 51 16.03 -2.91 -0.05
CA LYS A 51 17.10 -3.84 -0.43
C LYS A 51 16.86 -4.44 -1.81
N VAL A 52 15.62 -4.83 -2.14
CA VAL A 52 15.29 -5.51 -3.41
C VAL A 52 15.16 -4.53 -4.57
N ARG A 53 14.59 -3.34 -4.36
CA ARG A 53 14.30 -2.38 -5.43
C ARG A 53 15.27 -1.20 -5.52
N GLY A 54 16.01 -0.90 -4.47
CA GLY A 54 16.77 0.34 -4.35
C GLY A 54 15.90 1.58 -4.20
N LEU A 55 14.60 1.41 -3.93
CA LEU A 55 13.62 2.49 -3.78
C LEU A 55 13.05 2.50 -2.36
N SER A 56 12.85 3.68 -1.78
CA SER A 56 12.18 3.78 -0.48
C SER A 56 10.67 3.62 -0.66
N LEU A 57 10.06 2.61 -0.01
CA LEU A 57 8.60 2.42 -0.06
C LEU A 57 7.85 3.63 0.53
N SER A 58 8.44 4.29 1.53
CA SER A 58 7.90 5.52 2.12
C SER A 58 7.98 6.75 1.22
N GLY A 59 8.71 6.68 0.10
CA GLY A 59 8.81 7.75 -0.88
C GLY A 59 7.60 7.83 -1.83
N PHE A 60 6.78 6.78 -1.90
CA PHE A 60 5.61 6.75 -2.78
C PHE A 60 4.46 7.59 -2.20
N SER A 61 3.75 8.31 -3.06
CA SER A 61 2.59 9.12 -2.65
C SER A 61 1.46 8.28 -2.03
N SER A 62 1.34 7.01 -2.42
CA SER A 62 0.36 6.05 -1.90
C SER A 62 0.73 5.46 -0.53
N TYR A 63 1.96 5.66 -0.04
CA TYR A 63 2.48 4.90 1.12
C TYR A 63 1.62 5.03 2.38
N LYS A 64 1.23 6.26 2.75
CA LYS A 64 0.45 6.50 3.98
C LYS A 64 -0.89 5.76 3.94
N LEU A 65 -1.55 5.77 2.78
CA LEU A 65 -2.87 5.19 2.63
C LEU A 65 -2.79 3.65 2.57
N LEU A 66 -1.76 3.11 1.94
CA LEU A 66 -1.45 1.67 2.00
C LEU A 66 -1.12 1.25 3.44
N GLY A 67 -0.37 2.06 4.19
CA GLY A 67 -0.12 1.84 5.63
C GLY A 67 -1.42 1.73 6.44
N LEU A 68 -2.34 2.66 6.24
CA LEU A 68 -3.68 2.61 6.84
C LEU A 68 -4.45 1.33 6.43
N LEU A 69 -4.41 0.94 5.15
CA LEU A 69 -5.01 -0.32 4.69
C LEU A 69 -4.50 -1.54 5.46
N HIS A 70 -3.19 -1.61 5.75
CA HIS A 70 -2.64 -2.71 6.55
C HIS A 70 -3.09 -2.67 8.00
N MET A 71 -3.11 -1.49 8.64
CA MET A 71 -3.60 -1.36 10.01
C MET A 71 -5.07 -1.80 10.12
N LEU A 72 -5.90 -1.33 9.19
CA LEU A 72 -7.30 -1.72 9.07
C LEU A 72 -7.48 -3.22 8.82
N GLY A 73 -6.71 -3.78 7.88
CA GLY A 73 -6.76 -5.21 7.58
C GLY A 73 -6.39 -6.07 8.79
N ASN A 74 -5.34 -5.69 9.53
CA ASN A 74 -4.93 -6.38 10.76
C ASN A 74 -6.00 -6.28 11.84
N ALA A 75 -6.55 -5.10 12.08
CA ALA A 75 -7.61 -4.88 13.05
C ALA A 75 -8.88 -5.68 12.69
N CYS A 76 -9.30 -5.67 11.42
CA CYS A 76 -10.44 -6.46 10.93
C CYS A 76 -10.22 -7.98 11.04
N ARG A 77 -8.98 -8.46 10.87
CA ARG A 77 -8.65 -9.89 10.91
C ARG A 77 -8.60 -10.43 12.33
N HIS A 78 -8.08 -9.65 13.27
CA HIS A 78 -7.82 -10.08 14.64
C HIS A 78 -8.91 -9.66 15.63
N GLY A 79 -9.81 -8.76 15.25
CA GLY A 79 -10.86 -8.26 16.12
C GLY A 79 -10.33 -7.31 17.20
N ASP A 80 -11.02 -7.27 18.32
CA ASP A 80 -10.72 -6.38 19.44
C ASP A 80 -9.37 -6.77 20.08
N GLY A 81 -8.41 -5.84 20.11
CA GLY A 81 -7.08 -6.17 20.61
C GLY A 81 -6.03 -5.08 20.41
N PRO A 82 -4.74 -5.43 20.43
CA PRO A 82 -3.65 -4.48 20.20
C PRO A 82 -3.80 -3.74 18.85
N SER A 83 -4.13 -4.43 17.76
CA SER A 83 -4.26 -3.82 16.43
C SER A 83 -5.43 -2.83 16.32
N SER A 84 -6.58 -3.12 16.95
CA SER A 84 -7.71 -2.19 16.95
C SER A 84 -7.41 -0.94 17.78
N ARG A 85 -6.72 -1.09 18.92
CA ARG A 85 -6.27 0.02 19.76
C ARG A 85 -5.21 0.89 19.07
N GLU A 86 -4.25 0.27 18.39
CA GLU A 86 -3.24 0.99 17.60
C GLU A 86 -3.90 1.79 16.47
N LEU A 87 -4.86 1.19 15.77
CA LEU A 87 -5.63 1.88 14.74
C LEU A 87 -6.44 3.05 15.33
N SER A 88 -7.15 2.85 16.45
CA SER A 88 -7.92 3.93 17.09
C SER A 88 -7.02 5.08 17.58
N ALA A 89 -5.82 4.79 18.08
CA ALA A 89 -4.88 5.82 18.53
C ALA A 89 -4.45 6.78 17.41
N VAL A 90 -4.40 6.33 16.16
CA VAL A 90 -3.95 7.12 15.00
C VAL A 90 -5.12 7.61 14.14
N HIS A 91 -6.21 6.83 14.08
CA HIS A 91 -7.35 7.05 13.19
C HIS A 91 -8.68 6.89 13.94
N SER A 92 -8.82 7.59 15.06
CA SER A 92 -10.01 7.54 15.93
C SER A 92 -11.30 8.01 15.25
N TYR A 93 -11.21 8.76 14.15
CA TYR A 93 -12.37 9.16 13.34
C TYR A 93 -13.13 7.97 12.73
N LEU A 94 -12.50 6.79 12.64
CA LEU A 94 -13.13 5.56 12.16
C LEU A 94 -14.11 4.97 13.18
N TRP A 95 -14.17 5.52 14.39
CA TRP A 95 -15.15 5.18 15.40
C TRP A 95 -16.03 6.38 15.74
N PRO A 96 -17.33 6.14 16.02
CA PRO A 96 -18.16 7.12 16.70
C PRO A 96 -17.51 7.57 18.00
N GLU A 97 -17.70 8.84 18.37
CA GLU A 97 -17.06 9.45 19.54
C GLU A 97 -17.22 8.63 20.83
N TRP A 98 -18.42 8.08 21.05
CA TRP A 98 -18.74 7.24 22.21
C TRP A 98 -18.05 5.87 22.22
N ALA A 99 -17.51 5.41 21.08
CA ALA A 99 -16.88 4.10 20.91
C ALA A 99 -15.35 4.16 20.79
N ARG A 100 -14.76 5.36 20.72
CA ARG A 100 -13.32 5.56 20.44
C ARG A 100 -12.40 4.92 21.48
N GLU A 101 -12.77 5.04 22.76
CA GLU A 101 -11.97 4.51 23.88
C GLU A 101 -11.95 2.99 23.89
N ALA A 102 -13.12 2.37 23.65
CA ALA A 102 -13.23 0.92 23.57
C ALA A 102 -12.52 0.35 22.33
N ALA A 103 -12.45 1.11 21.24
CA ALA A 103 -11.86 0.70 19.96
C ALA A 103 -12.36 -0.68 19.49
N SER A 104 -13.64 -0.99 19.77
CA SER A 104 -14.24 -2.26 19.38
C SER A 104 -14.52 -2.26 17.89
N ILE A 105 -14.08 -3.30 17.20
CA ILE A 105 -14.28 -3.52 15.77
C ILE A 105 -15.77 -3.63 15.42
N GLN A 106 -16.62 -3.97 16.39
CA GLN A 106 -18.08 -3.98 16.21
C GLN A 106 -18.65 -2.60 15.88
N HIS A 107 -17.94 -1.53 16.25
CA HIS A 107 -18.33 -0.13 16.03
C HIS A 107 -17.47 0.56 14.97
N LEU A 108 -16.57 -0.18 14.30
CA LEU A 108 -15.72 0.36 13.27
C LEU A 108 -16.54 0.78 12.05
N GLN A 109 -16.39 2.03 11.64
CA GLN A 109 -17.03 2.62 10.47
C GLN A 109 -15.99 2.84 9.38
N ILE A 110 -16.08 2.07 8.30
CA ILE A 110 -15.21 2.21 7.13
C ILE A 110 -16.02 2.87 6.02
N PRO A 111 -15.79 4.16 5.70
CA PRO A 111 -16.49 4.83 4.62
C PRO A 111 -16.22 4.16 3.26
N PRO A 112 -17.22 4.03 2.38
CA PRO A 112 -17.01 3.53 1.02
C PRO A 112 -15.92 4.28 0.25
N GLU A 113 -15.82 5.59 0.46
CA GLU A 113 -14.84 6.47 -0.17
C GLU A 113 -13.41 6.13 0.29
N LEU A 114 -13.24 5.70 1.54
CA LEU A 114 -11.96 5.23 2.05
C LEU A 114 -11.55 3.91 1.36
N LEU A 115 -12.50 2.99 1.15
CA LEU A 115 -12.27 1.76 0.39
C LEU A 115 -11.86 2.05 -1.05
N ALA A 116 -12.56 2.98 -1.74
CA ALA A 116 -12.20 3.41 -3.08
C ALA A 116 -10.80 4.03 -3.12
N SER A 117 -10.47 4.85 -2.12
CA SER A 117 -9.14 5.48 -2.03
C SER A 117 -8.02 4.44 -1.84
N PHE A 118 -8.26 3.32 -1.15
CA PHE A 118 -7.29 2.22 -1.08
C PHE A 118 -7.02 1.59 -2.45
N VAL A 119 -8.07 1.40 -3.26
CA VAL A 119 -7.92 0.88 -4.63
C VAL A 119 -7.12 1.86 -5.47
N ASP A 120 -7.45 3.16 -5.41
CA ASP A 120 -6.70 4.20 -6.12
C ASP A 120 -5.22 4.25 -5.69
N ALA A 121 -4.93 4.07 -4.39
CA ALA A 121 -3.54 4.02 -3.90
C ALA A 121 -2.76 2.80 -4.40
N ILE A 122 -3.40 1.64 -4.53
CA ILE A 122 -2.78 0.43 -5.12
C ILE A 122 -2.48 0.67 -6.60
N VAL A 123 -3.45 1.21 -7.35
CA VAL A 123 -3.26 1.54 -8.77
C VAL A 123 -2.15 2.57 -8.95
N LEU A 124 -2.15 3.63 -8.14
CA LEU A 124 -1.13 4.67 -8.16
C LEU A 124 0.26 4.10 -7.83
N PHE A 125 0.36 3.19 -6.86
CA PHE A 125 1.64 2.53 -6.55
C PHE A 125 2.22 1.80 -7.76
N TRP A 126 1.42 0.96 -8.43
CA TRP A 126 1.89 0.22 -9.58
C TRP A 126 2.22 1.12 -10.77
N MET A 127 1.43 2.18 -10.97
CA MET A 127 1.71 3.19 -11.97
C MET A 127 3.04 3.92 -11.71
N ASP A 128 3.31 4.31 -10.46
CA ASP A 128 4.59 4.94 -10.08
C ASP A 128 5.76 3.97 -10.31
N MET A 129 5.58 2.68 -10.05
CA MET A 129 6.58 1.65 -10.34
C MET A 129 6.85 1.49 -11.84
N ASP A 130 5.81 1.52 -12.68
CA ASP A 130 5.93 1.43 -14.13
C ASP A 130 6.62 2.67 -14.71
N ILE A 131 6.23 3.88 -14.26
CA ILE A 131 6.89 5.13 -14.66
C ILE A 131 8.39 5.07 -14.34
N LEU A 132 8.75 4.75 -13.09
CA LEU A 132 10.16 4.65 -12.67
C LEU A 132 10.94 3.58 -13.46
N GLY A 133 10.27 2.47 -13.80
CA GLY A 133 10.86 1.42 -14.64
C GLY A 133 11.14 1.90 -16.06
N LEU A 134 10.16 2.55 -16.68
CA LEU A 134 10.22 3.02 -18.07
C LEU A 134 11.14 4.22 -18.25
N GLU A 135 11.22 5.13 -17.27
CA GLU A 135 12.13 6.28 -17.30
C GLU A 135 13.59 5.83 -17.47
N SER A 136 13.97 4.67 -16.94
CA SER A 136 15.31 4.08 -17.15
C SER A 136 15.60 3.65 -18.60
N LEU A 137 14.57 3.59 -19.45
CA LEU A 137 14.60 3.13 -20.84
C LEU A 137 14.31 4.24 -21.85
N VAL A 138 13.89 5.43 -21.43
CA VAL A 138 13.50 6.55 -22.32
C VAL A 138 14.60 6.90 -23.33
N ASN A 139 15.85 6.96 -22.88
CA ASN A 139 17.00 7.26 -23.76
C ASN A 139 17.34 6.12 -24.76
N LYS A 140 16.71 4.95 -24.61
CA LYS A 140 16.97 3.75 -25.44
C LYS A 140 15.89 3.53 -26.49
N GLN A 141 14.67 4.04 -26.29
CA GLN A 141 13.52 3.81 -27.17
C GLN A 141 12.57 5.01 -27.16
N PRO A 142 12.46 5.80 -28.26
CA PRO A 142 11.62 7.00 -28.30
C PRO A 142 10.13 6.76 -28.02
N THR A 143 9.61 5.58 -28.36
CA THR A 143 8.23 5.17 -28.08
C THR A 143 7.93 5.06 -26.58
N VAL A 144 8.95 4.87 -25.74
CA VAL A 144 8.81 4.83 -24.28
C VAL A 144 8.48 6.21 -23.70
N SER A 145 8.92 7.31 -24.35
CA SER A 145 8.61 8.67 -23.90
C SER A 145 7.11 8.93 -23.91
N ALA A 146 6.42 8.56 -25.00
CA ALA A 146 4.99 8.75 -25.14
C ALA A 146 4.19 7.95 -24.09
N GLU A 147 4.65 6.75 -23.72
CA GLU A 147 4.01 5.94 -22.69
C GLU A 147 4.22 6.53 -21.28
N VAL A 148 5.42 7.02 -20.98
CA VAL A 148 5.69 7.73 -19.71
C VAL A 148 4.81 8.97 -19.59
N GLU A 149 4.69 9.78 -20.65
CA GLU A 149 3.81 10.95 -20.67
C GLU A 149 2.34 10.55 -20.44
N ARG A 150 1.87 9.47 -21.08
CA ARG A 150 0.52 8.93 -20.88
C ARG A 150 0.28 8.52 -19.43
N LEU A 151 1.21 7.78 -18.82
CA LEU A 151 1.11 7.34 -17.43
C LEU A 151 1.15 8.53 -16.46
N GLN A 152 2.02 9.51 -16.70
CA GLN A 152 2.08 10.74 -15.91
C GLN A 152 0.76 11.53 -15.97
N ALA A 153 0.10 11.59 -17.13
CA ALA A 153 -1.21 12.22 -17.26
C ALA A 153 -2.29 11.47 -16.46
N LEU A 154 -2.28 10.13 -16.47
CA LEU A 154 -3.20 9.30 -15.67
C LEU A 154 -2.91 9.34 -14.16
N ARG A 155 -1.67 9.62 -13.78
CA ARG A 155 -1.25 9.76 -12.39
C ARG A 155 -1.94 10.91 -11.67
N ILE A 156 -2.17 12.02 -12.38
CA ILE A 156 -2.74 13.26 -11.83
C ILE A 156 -4.09 13.02 -11.14
N PRO A 157 -5.12 12.46 -11.81
CA PRO A 157 -6.41 12.24 -11.18
C PRO A 157 -6.36 11.24 -10.01
N LEU A 158 -5.54 10.19 -10.10
CA LEU A 158 -5.37 9.21 -9.02
C LEU A 158 -4.74 9.85 -7.78
N LEU A 159 -3.69 10.65 -7.98
CA LEU A 159 -3.07 11.42 -6.90
C LEU A 159 -4.07 12.39 -6.25
N ALA A 160 -4.87 13.08 -7.06
CA ALA A 160 -5.91 13.98 -6.57
C ALA A 160 -6.97 13.24 -5.74
N ASN A 161 -7.31 11.99 -6.07
CA ASN A 161 -8.27 11.21 -5.29
C ASN A 161 -7.71 10.83 -3.92
N ILE A 162 -6.51 10.27 -3.87
CA ILE A 162 -5.93 9.83 -2.60
C ILE A 162 -5.53 10.98 -1.66
N THR A 163 -5.33 12.19 -2.21
CA THR A 163 -4.99 13.39 -1.43
C THR A 163 -6.22 14.16 -0.95
N ARG A 164 -7.31 14.17 -1.72
CA ARG A 164 -8.60 14.75 -1.28
C ARG A 164 -9.22 13.95 -0.14
N SER A 165 -9.00 12.64 -0.16
CA SER A 165 -9.31 11.70 0.91
C SER A 165 -8.38 11.82 2.13
N ALA A 166 -7.92 13.02 2.47
CA ALA A 166 -7.15 13.25 3.69
C ALA A 166 -8.09 13.15 4.90
N TRP A 167 -8.44 11.92 5.26
CA TRP A 167 -9.29 11.56 6.39
C TRP A 167 -8.61 12.04 7.68
N LYS A 168 -9.16 13.12 8.27
CA LYS A 168 -8.80 13.68 9.57
C LYS A 168 -9.52 12.94 10.67
#